data_AF-A0A8S8Y6G3-F1
#
_entry.id   AF-A0A8S8Y6G3-F1
#
_cell.length_a   1.000
_cell.length_b   1.000
_cell.length_c   1.000
_cell.angle_alpha   90.00
_cell.angle_beta   90.00
_cell.angle_gamma   90.00
#
_symmetry.space_group_name_H-M   'P 1'
#
loop_
_entity.id
_entity.type
_entity.pdbx_description
1 polymer ?
#
loop_
_entity_poly.entity_id
_entity_poly.type
_entity_poly.pdbx_seq_one_letter_code
_entity_poly.pdbx_strand_id
1 'polypeptide(L)'
;MGESNTLLLDVDGTPSFDLPDTEAYEGGEIDEVKSLVTDALEAAALDGRIRDRGQNEPVEIMRQDLESAKRSSVPFTVMIAAIASITIVLSLQRLVQSQAKEIAVLRTLGVNRSSLMTGYLIAPLVIGAVGCGLGALMGPWGVNGMLDFYEGIVGLPITEREVPPSLYSSIMLPTMLVVFLSGAFPPGNQAALTHWRF
;
A
#
# COMPACT_ATOMS: atom_id res chain seq x y z
N MET A 1 -44.95 7.47 25.71
CA MET A 1 -43.82 7.04 24.86
C MET A 1 -43.88 7.91 23.63
N GLY A 2 -42.99 8.91 23.54
CA GLY A 2 -43.03 9.85 22.41
C GLY A 2 -42.48 9.16 21.17
N GLU A 3 -43.25 9.11 20.10
CA GLU A 3 -42.75 8.68 18.80
C GLU A 3 -41.76 9.73 18.29
N SER A 4 -40.47 9.38 18.29
CA SER A 4 -39.42 10.18 17.69
C SER A 4 -39.45 9.94 16.18
N ASN A 5 -39.90 10.92 15.40
CA ASN A 5 -39.82 10.84 13.95
C ASN A 5 -38.41 11.25 13.49
N THR A 6 -37.77 10.44 12.65
CA THR A 6 -36.44 10.74 12.09
C THR A 6 -36.58 10.99 10.61
N LEU A 7 -36.27 12.22 10.19
CA LEU A 7 -36.22 12.60 8.79
C LEU A 7 -34.75 12.60 8.34
N LEU A 8 -34.40 11.73 7.40
CA LEU A 8 -33.08 11.72 6.76
C LEU A 8 -33.16 12.61 5.52
N LEU A 9 -32.41 13.72 5.52
CA LEU A 9 -32.17 14.51 4.33
C LEU A 9 -30.86 14.06 3.71
N ASP A 10 -30.94 13.45 2.53
CA ASP A 10 -29.78 13.14 1.72
C ASP A 10 -29.43 14.37 0.87
N VAL A 11 -28.18 14.83 0.96
CA VAL A 11 -27.68 15.97 0.20
C VAL A 11 -26.84 15.40 -0.92
N ASP A 12 -27.13 15.79 -2.17
CA ASP A 12 -26.44 15.25 -3.34
C ASP A 12 -24.97 15.69 -3.33
N GLY A 13 -24.07 14.72 -3.15
CA GLY A 13 -22.64 14.97 -2.97
C GLY A 13 -22.05 14.15 -1.82
N THR A 14 -20.87 13.60 -2.03
CA THR A 14 -20.05 13.05 -0.96
C THR A 14 -18.98 14.07 -0.58
N PRO A 15 -19.13 14.87 0.50
CA PRO A 15 -17.97 15.53 1.08
C PRO A 15 -16.91 14.48 1.42
N SER A 16 -15.65 14.74 1.11
CA SER A 16 -14.54 13.79 1.08
C SER A 16 -13.92 13.50 2.45
N PHE A 17 -14.77 13.32 3.49
CA PHE A 17 -14.38 13.13 4.90
C PHE A 17 -14.00 14.43 5.62
N ASP A 18 -14.19 14.47 6.94
CA ASP A 18 -13.69 15.53 7.83
C ASP A 18 -12.90 14.83 8.94
N LEU A 19 -11.70 14.36 8.60
CA LEU A 19 -10.85 13.70 9.59
C LEU A 19 -10.44 14.74 10.64
N PRO A 20 -10.39 14.38 11.93
CA PRO A 20 -9.97 15.29 13.00
C PRO A 20 -8.58 15.93 12.79
N ASP A 21 -7.74 15.31 11.95
CA ASP A 21 -6.39 15.74 11.62
C ASP A 21 -6.30 16.63 10.35
N THR A 22 -7.41 16.93 9.67
CA THR A 22 -7.43 17.78 8.47
C THR A 22 -7.70 19.23 8.87
N GLU A 23 -6.87 20.18 8.44
CA GLU A 23 -7.11 21.61 8.70
C GLU A 23 -8.24 22.20 7.84
N ALA A 24 -8.59 21.53 6.73
CA ALA A 24 -9.61 21.99 5.79
C ALA A 24 -11.00 21.52 6.22
N TYR A 25 -11.85 22.46 6.60
CA TYR A 25 -13.26 22.19 6.89
C TYR A 25 -14.05 22.04 5.58
N GLU A 26 -14.33 20.80 5.18
CA GLU A 26 -15.10 20.49 3.96
C GLU A 26 -16.62 20.50 4.19
N GLY A 27 -17.09 20.77 5.42
CA GLY A 27 -18.51 20.78 5.80
C GLY A 27 -19.29 22.03 5.41
N GLY A 28 -18.70 22.98 4.67
CA GLY A 28 -19.32 24.28 4.37
C GLY A 28 -20.68 24.19 3.65
N GLU A 29 -20.84 23.26 2.70
CA GLU A 29 -22.11 23.05 1.99
C GLU A 29 -23.19 22.45 2.92
N ILE A 30 -22.79 21.57 3.84
CA ILE A 30 -23.70 20.97 4.83
C ILE A 30 -24.12 21.99 5.88
N ASP A 31 -23.24 22.90 6.27
CA ASP A 31 -23.55 23.99 7.19
C ASP A 31 -24.59 24.96 6.62
N GLU A 32 -24.55 25.25 5.32
CA GLU A 32 -25.56 26.07 4.65
C GLU A 32 -26.94 25.39 4.69
N VAL A 33 -27.00 24.09 4.37
CA VAL A 33 -28.23 23.30 4.44
C VAL A 33 -28.75 23.22 5.89
N LYS A 34 -27.84 23.04 6.86
CA LYS A 34 -28.18 23.00 8.28
C LYS A 34 -28.77 24.31 8.76
N SER A 35 -28.26 25.45 8.30
CA SER A 35 -28.84 26.77 8.57
C SER A 35 -30.27 26.86 8.04
N LEU A 36 -30.49 26.49 6.77
CA LEU A 36 -31.82 26.53 6.16
C LEU A 36 -32.84 25.63 6.87
N VAL A 37 -32.41 24.43 7.29
CA VAL A 37 -33.25 23.49 8.04
C VAL A 37 -33.55 24.02 9.45
N THR A 38 -32.58 24.67 10.09
CA THR A 38 -32.76 25.30 11.41
C THR A 38 -33.79 26.42 11.33
N ASP A 39 -33.69 27.30 10.33
CA ASP A 39 -34.63 28.40 10.12
C ASP A 39 -36.06 27.89 9.84
N ALA A 40 -36.19 26.81 9.05
CA ALA A 40 -37.48 26.19 8.76
C ALA A 40 -38.10 25.51 10.00
N LEU A 41 -37.29 24.92 10.87
CA LEU A 41 -37.74 24.31 12.14
C LEU A 41 -38.21 25.37 13.14
N GLU A 42 -37.47 26.47 13.28
CA GLU A 42 -37.87 27.60 14.12
C GLU A 42 -39.18 28.23 13.62
N ALA A 43 -39.30 28.46 12.30
CA ALA A 43 -40.51 29.02 11.70
C ALA A 43 -41.75 28.13 11.90
N ALA A 44 -41.56 26.81 11.92
CA ALA A 44 -42.63 25.83 12.17
C ALA A 44 -42.86 25.56 13.68
N ALA A 45 -42.10 26.19 14.58
CA ALA A 45 -42.10 25.93 16.02
C ALA A 45 -41.93 24.44 16.39
N LEU A 46 -41.12 23.72 15.62
CA LEU A 46 -40.82 22.31 15.81
C LEU A 46 -39.50 22.16 16.59
N ASP A 47 -39.55 21.44 17.72
CA ASP A 47 -38.35 21.08 18.47
C ASP A 47 -37.69 19.85 17.84
N GLY A 48 -36.45 19.99 17.40
CA GLY A 48 -35.74 18.98 16.64
C GLY A 48 -34.23 19.07 16.82
N ARG A 49 -33.56 17.91 16.84
CA ARG A 49 -32.09 17.84 16.87
C ARG A 49 -31.57 17.53 15.47
N ILE A 50 -30.86 18.48 14.88
CA ILE A 50 -30.17 18.28 13.61
C ILE A 50 -28.80 17.69 13.92
N ARG A 51 -28.55 16.47 13.43
CA ARG A 51 -27.25 15.82 13.52
C ARG A 51 -26.65 15.69 12.14
N ASP A 52 -25.41 16.09 12.01
CA ASP A 52 -24.62 15.85 10.81
C ASP A 52 -23.96 14.47 10.86
N ARG A 53 -23.70 13.86 9.70
CA ARG A 53 -23.00 12.59 9.55
C ARG A 53 -21.59 12.62 10.14
N GLY A 54 -20.92 13.78 10.15
CA GLY A 54 -19.61 13.98 10.79
C GLY A 54 -19.64 14.00 12.32
N GLN A 55 -20.83 14.13 12.93
CA GLN A 55 -21.00 14.11 14.39
C GLN A 55 -21.15 12.68 14.96
N ASN A 56 -20.88 11.66 14.14
CA ASN A 56 -20.81 10.25 14.56
C ASN A 56 -19.36 9.89 14.89
N GLU A 57 -18.93 10.21 16.12
CA GLU A 57 -17.58 9.93 16.63
C GLU A 57 -17.09 8.49 16.34
N PRO A 58 -17.89 7.42 16.49
CA PRO A 58 -17.38 6.06 16.27
C PRO A 58 -17.03 5.78 14.80
N VAL A 59 -17.73 6.40 13.85
CA VAL A 59 -17.51 6.20 12.42
C VAL A 59 -16.25 6.95 11.98
N GLU A 60 -16.04 8.15 12.54
CA GLU A 60 -14.88 8.96 12.18
C GLU A 60 -13.59 8.40 12.78
N ILE A 61 -13.63 7.88 14.01
CA ILE A 61 -12.50 7.14 14.60
C ILE A 61 -12.14 5.92 13.75
N MET A 62 -13.12 5.13 13.30
CA MET A 62 -12.86 3.96 12.46
C MET A 62 -12.23 4.35 11.11
N ARG A 63 -12.63 5.47 10.52
CA ARG A 63 -12.03 5.99 9.28
C ARG A 63 -10.61 6.48 9.50
N GLN A 64 -10.36 7.23 10.58
CA GLN A 64 -9.03 7.71 10.93
C GLN A 64 -8.06 6.54 11.22
N ASP A 65 -8.54 5.49 11.88
CA ASP A 65 -7.77 4.26 12.12
C ASP A 65 -7.43 3.56 10.79
N LEU A 66 -8.40 3.44 9.87
CA LEU A 66 -8.17 2.86 8.53
C LEU A 66 -7.15 3.68 7.71
N GLU A 67 -7.26 5.00 7.73
CA GLU A 67 -6.34 5.88 7.02
C GLU A 67 -4.93 5.83 7.61
N SER A 68 -4.82 5.82 8.94
CA SER A 68 -3.57 5.66 9.67
C SER A 68 -2.91 4.30 9.38
N ALA A 69 -3.70 3.22 9.34
CA ALA A 69 -3.23 1.89 8.94
C ALA A 69 -2.72 1.87 7.50
N LYS A 70 -3.44 2.51 6.57
CA LYS A 70 -3.04 2.61 5.16
C LYS A 70 -1.73 3.40 5.01
N ARG A 71 -1.60 4.54 5.72
CA ARG A 71 -0.42 5.41 5.66
C ARG A 71 0.81 4.75 6.27
N SER A 72 0.65 4.00 7.35
CA SER A 72 1.75 3.27 7.98
C SER A 72 2.22 2.05 7.19
N SER A 73 1.35 1.41 6.39
CA SER A 73 1.74 0.27 5.55
C SER A 73 2.78 0.59 4.47
N VAL A 74 2.79 1.83 3.96
CA VAL A 74 3.71 2.29 2.91
C VAL A 74 5.18 2.21 3.34
N PRO A 75 5.64 2.88 4.42
CA PRO A 75 7.04 2.83 4.84
C PRO A 75 7.52 1.42 5.20
N PHE A 76 6.67 0.58 5.81
CA PHE A 76 7.04 -0.81 6.10
C PHE A 76 7.33 -1.61 4.82
N THR A 77 6.46 -1.47 3.82
CA THR A 77 6.64 -2.15 2.53
C THR A 77 7.94 -1.70 1.84
N VAL A 78 8.21 -0.38 1.86
CA VAL A 78 9.45 0.19 1.29
C VAL A 78 10.69 -0.34 2.01
N MET A 79 10.66 -0.45 3.34
CA MET A 79 11.78 -0.97 4.12
C MET A 79 12.10 -2.43 3.79
N ILE A 80 11.07 -3.29 3.71
CA ILE A 80 11.26 -4.70 3.34
C ILE A 80 11.80 -4.81 1.91
N ALA A 81 11.25 -4.03 0.97
CA ALA A 81 11.72 -3.99 -0.40
C ALA A 81 13.19 -3.53 -0.51
N ALA A 82 13.61 -2.56 0.31
CA ALA A 82 14.99 -2.09 0.36
C ALA A 82 15.95 -3.18 0.84
N ILE A 83 15.59 -3.90 1.92
CA ILE A 83 16.40 -5.02 2.43
C ILE A 83 16.52 -6.12 1.37
N ALA A 84 15.40 -6.50 0.75
CA ALA A 84 15.38 -7.51 -0.32
C ALA A 84 16.26 -7.10 -1.51
N SER A 85 16.18 -5.84 -1.93
CA SER A 85 17.00 -5.28 -3.00
C SER A 85 18.49 -5.39 -2.70
N ILE A 86 18.91 -5.01 -1.49
CA ILE A 86 20.32 -5.13 -1.07
C ILE A 86 20.74 -6.60 -1.09
N THR A 87 19.95 -7.51 -0.52
CA THR A 87 20.26 -8.95 -0.50
C THR A 87 20.42 -9.52 -1.91
N ILE A 88 19.56 -9.14 -2.85
CA ILE A 88 19.63 -9.58 -4.26
C ILE A 88 20.93 -9.10 -4.91
N VAL A 89 21.29 -7.83 -4.73
CA VAL A 89 22.55 -7.27 -5.25
C VAL A 89 23.76 -8.04 -4.70
N LEU A 90 23.84 -8.26 -3.38
CA LEU A 90 24.95 -8.99 -2.79
C LEU A 90 25.02 -10.44 -3.29
N SER A 91 23.86 -11.08 -3.46
CA SER A 91 23.79 -12.46 -3.97
C SER A 91 24.27 -12.54 -5.42
N LEU A 92 23.83 -11.62 -6.28
CA LEU A 92 24.28 -11.53 -7.67
C LEU A 92 25.78 -11.25 -7.76
N GLN A 93 26.32 -10.35 -6.94
CA GLN A 93 27.75 -10.07 -6.88
C GLN A 93 28.54 -11.33 -6.54
N ARG A 94 28.10 -12.07 -5.52
CA ARG A 94 28.72 -13.35 -5.12
C ARG A 94 28.68 -14.37 -6.25
N LEU A 95 27.55 -14.46 -6.97
CA LEU A 95 27.36 -15.39 -8.08
C LEU A 95 28.27 -15.08 -9.29
N VAL A 96 28.47 -13.79 -9.60
CA VAL A 96 29.40 -13.37 -10.67
C VAL A 96 30.84 -13.66 -10.27
N GLN A 97 31.20 -13.43 -9.01
CA GLN A 97 32.53 -13.72 -8.49
C GLN A 97 32.84 -15.23 -8.51
N SER A 98 31.88 -16.08 -8.14
CA SER A 98 32.08 -17.54 -8.18
C SER A 98 32.24 -18.08 -9.59
N GLN A 99 31.55 -17.49 -10.58
CA GLN A 99 31.60 -17.88 -11.99
C GLN A 99 32.64 -17.11 -12.82
N ALA A 100 33.50 -16.31 -12.19
CA ALA A 100 34.46 -15.46 -12.90
C ALA A 100 35.39 -16.24 -13.84
N LYS A 101 35.81 -17.46 -13.46
CA LYS A 101 36.65 -18.34 -14.30
C LYS A 101 35.90 -18.83 -15.54
N GLU A 102 34.65 -19.24 -15.40
CA GLU A 102 33.81 -19.71 -16.51
C GLU A 102 33.50 -18.56 -17.49
N ILE A 103 33.22 -17.37 -16.96
CA ILE A 103 33.03 -16.15 -17.75
C ILE A 103 34.29 -15.82 -18.57
N ALA A 104 35.48 -15.99 -17.99
CA ALA A 104 36.74 -15.75 -18.70
C ALA A 104 36.92 -16.70 -19.90
N VAL A 105 36.57 -17.98 -19.75
CA VAL A 105 36.60 -18.98 -20.84
C VAL A 105 35.57 -18.65 -21.92
N LEU A 106 34.33 -18.30 -21.55
CA LEU A 106 33.32 -17.88 -22.52
C LEU A 106 33.74 -16.62 -23.28
N ARG A 107 34.49 -15.74 -22.64
CA ARG A 107 34.99 -14.52 -23.25
C ARG A 107 36.12 -14.77 -24.25
N THR A 108 36.98 -15.78 -24.04
CA THR A 108 37.98 -16.18 -25.04
C THR A 108 37.34 -16.86 -26.26
N LEU A 109 36.16 -17.47 -26.08
CA LEU A 109 35.33 -18.02 -27.16
C LEU A 109 34.54 -16.95 -27.94
N GLY A 110 34.72 -15.66 -27.63
CA GLY A 110 34.12 -14.55 -28.38
C GLY A 110 32.71 -14.16 -27.94
N VAL A 111 32.24 -14.61 -26.78
CA VAL A 111 30.93 -14.22 -26.25
C VAL A 111 30.93 -12.74 -25.86
N ASN A 112 29.97 -11.99 -26.40
CA ASN A 112 29.81 -10.56 -26.13
C ASN A 112 29.36 -10.28 -24.69
N ARG A 113 29.93 -9.24 -24.06
CA ARG A 113 29.62 -8.78 -22.69
C ARG A 113 28.12 -8.55 -22.43
N SER A 114 27.38 -8.15 -23.47
CA SER A 114 25.95 -7.87 -23.37
C SER A 114 25.12 -9.13 -23.12
N SER A 115 25.51 -10.26 -23.72
CA SER A 115 24.80 -11.53 -23.55
C SER A 115 24.91 -12.04 -22.11
N LEU A 116 26.06 -11.83 -21.47
CA LEU A 116 26.25 -12.14 -20.06
C LEU A 116 25.38 -11.23 -19.18
N MET A 117 25.37 -9.94 -19.45
CA MET A 117 24.63 -8.96 -18.65
C MET A 117 23.11 -9.22 -18.67
N THR A 118 22.55 -9.56 -19.84
CA THR A 118 21.14 -9.93 -19.97
C THR A 118 20.80 -11.23 -19.22
N GLY A 119 21.69 -12.22 -19.22
CA GLY A 119 21.49 -13.46 -18.45
C GLY A 119 21.37 -13.21 -16.94
N TYR A 120 22.23 -12.35 -16.39
CA TYR A 120 22.17 -12.00 -14.96
C TYR A 120 21.00 -11.07 -14.59
N LEU A 121 20.47 -10.29 -15.54
CA LEU A 121 19.27 -9.47 -15.36
C LEU A 121 17.98 -10.30 -15.22
N ILE A 122 17.92 -11.49 -15.83
CA ILE A 122 16.76 -12.37 -15.76
C ILE A 122 16.64 -13.03 -14.38
N ALA A 123 17.75 -13.33 -13.72
CA ALA A 123 17.75 -13.97 -12.39
C ALA A 123 16.89 -13.23 -11.34
N PRO A 124 17.08 -11.93 -11.06
CA PRO A 124 16.25 -11.19 -10.13
C PRO A 124 14.80 -11.04 -10.61
N LEU A 125 14.56 -10.94 -11.92
CA LEU A 125 13.21 -10.91 -12.49
C LEU A 125 12.42 -12.18 -12.15
N VAL A 126 13.05 -13.35 -12.31
CA VAL A 126 12.44 -14.65 -11.99
C VAL A 126 12.20 -14.78 -10.48
N ILE A 127 13.18 -14.40 -9.66
CA ILE A 127 13.05 -14.43 -8.19
C ILE A 127 11.90 -13.50 -7.74
N GLY A 128 11.83 -12.30 -8.29
CA GLY A 128 10.76 -11.34 -8.03
C GLY A 128 9.38 -11.88 -8.45
N ALA A 129 9.28 -12.47 -9.63
CA ALA A 129 8.03 -13.06 -10.13
C ALA A 129 7.54 -14.21 -9.24
N VAL A 130 8.44 -15.12 -8.85
CA VAL A 130 8.10 -16.24 -7.95
C VAL A 130 7.70 -15.72 -6.56
N GLY A 131 8.45 -14.75 -6.02
CA GLY A 131 8.13 -14.13 -4.74
C GLY A 131 6.78 -13.42 -4.74
N CYS A 132 6.47 -12.66 -5.80
CA CYS A 132 5.17 -12.00 -5.96
C CYS A 132 4.04 -13.03 -6.11
N GLY A 133 4.26 -14.10 -6.88
CA GLY A 133 3.28 -15.18 -7.03
C GLY A 133 2.96 -15.88 -5.71
N LEU A 134 3.99 -16.25 -4.94
CA LEU A 134 3.83 -16.85 -3.62
C LEU A 134 3.17 -15.86 -2.63
N GLY A 135 3.56 -14.59 -2.67
CA GLY A 135 2.96 -13.54 -1.84
C GLY A 135 1.48 -13.33 -2.13
N ALA A 136 1.08 -13.32 -3.41
CA ALA A 136 -0.32 -13.23 -3.81
C ALA A 136 -1.14 -14.44 -3.38
N LEU A 137 -0.55 -15.65 -3.42
CA LEU A 137 -1.20 -16.88 -2.98
C LEU A 137 -1.39 -16.93 -1.45
N MET A 138 -0.37 -16.53 -0.69
CA MET A 138 -0.39 -16.56 0.78
C MET A 138 -1.10 -15.36 1.41
N GLY A 139 -1.21 -14.24 0.70
CA GLY A 139 -1.83 -13.00 1.18
C GLY A 139 -3.24 -13.19 1.76
N PRO A 140 -4.18 -13.84 1.05
CA PRO A 140 -5.53 -14.08 1.55
C PRO A 140 -5.55 -14.88 2.86
N TRP A 141 -4.62 -15.82 3.04
CA TRP A 141 -4.54 -16.60 4.27
C TRP A 141 -4.10 -15.74 5.46
N GLY A 142 -3.13 -14.84 5.25
CA GLY A 142 -2.72 -13.87 6.26
C GLY A 142 -3.81 -12.86 6.62
N VAL A 143 -4.55 -12.37 5.61
CA VAL A 143 -5.69 -11.46 5.82
C VAL A 143 -6.77 -12.14 6.66
N ASN A 144 -7.19 -13.36 6.32
CA ASN A 144 -8.18 -14.10 7.11
C ASN A 144 -7.73 -14.29 8.56
N GLY A 145 -6.48 -14.67 8.80
CA GLY A 145 -5.96 -14.83 10.16
C GLY A 145 -5.94 -13.52 10.96
N MET A 146 -5.61 -12.39 10.32
CA MET A 146 -5.66 -11.08 10.97
C MET A 146 -7.10 -10.63 11.26
N LEU A 147 -8.04 -10.90 10.34
CA LEU A 147 -9.45 -10.60 10.54
C LEU A 147 -10.03 -11.39 11.71
N ASP A 148 -9.75 -12.69 11.80
CA ASP A 148 -10.23 -13.53 12.91
C ASP A 148 -9.65 -13.05 14.26
N PHE A 149 -8.39 -12.60 14.28
CA PHE A 149 -7.77 -12.00 15.47
C PHE A 149 -8.45 -10.68 15.87
N TYR A 150 -8.76 -9.83 14.89
CA TYR A 150 -9.41 -8.54 15.14
C TYR A 150 -10.86 -8.72 15.59
N GLU A 151 -11.60 -9.67 15.01
CA GLU A 151 -12.94 -10.08 15.43
C GLU A 151 -12.94 -10.58 16.88
N GLY A 152 -11.92 -11.34 17.29
CA GLY A 152 -11.76 -11.80 18.67
C GLY A 152 -11.49 -10.69 19.70
N ILE A 153 -10.91 -9.56 19.30
CA ILE A 153 -10.63 -8.42 20.18
C ILE A 153 -11.79 -7.43 20.20
N VAL A 154 -12.33 -7.09 19.01
CA VAL A 154 -13.30 -5.99 18.83
C VAL A 154 -14.75 -6.48 18.89
N GLY A 155 -15.00 -7.77 18.67
CA GLY A 155 -16.33 -8.38 18.80
C GLY A 155 -17.34 -7.99 17.72
N LEU A 156 -16.89 -7.37 16.63
CA LEU A 156 -17.71 -7.00 15.47
C LEU A 156 -17.57 -8.06 14.36
N PRO A 157 -18.68 -8.65 13.86
CA PRO A 157 -18.61 -9.63 12.78
C PRO A 157 -18.24 -8.94 11.46
N ILE A 158 -17.09 -9.32 10.89
CA ILE A 158 -16.60 -8.74 9.62
C ILE A 158 -17.35 -9.41 8.45
N THR A 159 -18.18 -8.63 7.76
CA THR A 159 -19.13 -9.11 6.74
C THR A 159 -18.50 -9.23 5.34
N GLU A 160 -17.44 -8.48 5.05
CA GLU A 160 -16.73 -8.54 3.76
C GLU A 160 -15.25 -8.88 3.97
N ARG A 161 -14.81 -10.00 3.39
CA ARG A 161 -13.41 -10.47 3.44
C ARG A 161 -12.74 -10.39 2.05
N GLU A 162 -13.17 -9.44 1.23
CA GLU A 162 -12.66 -9.29 -0.13
C GLU A 162 -11.47 -8.32 -0.17
N VAL A 163 -10.35 -8.80 -0.70
CA VAL A 163 -9.18 -7.95 -0.97
C VAL A 163 -9.35 -7.39 -2.38
N PRO A 164 -9.48 -6.06 -2.55
CA PRO A 164 -9.69 -5.49 -3.87
C PRO A 164 -8.48 -5.77 -4.79
N PRO A 165 -8.70 -6.22 -6.04
CA PRO A 165 -7.61 -6.56 -6.96
C PRO A 165 -6.68 -5.38 -7.28
N SER A 166 -7.17 -4.14 -7.12
CA SER A 166 -6.37 -2.93 -7.25
C SER A 166 -5.19 -2.89 -6.26
N LEU A 167 -5.37 -3.38 -5.03
CA LEU A 167 -4.34 -3.37 -3.99
C LEU A 167 -3.14 -4.25 -4.36
N TYR A 168 -3.40 -5.44 -4.93
CA TYR A 168 -2.35 -6.33 -5.41
C TYR A 168 -1.50 -5.65 -6.49
N SER A 169 -2.16 -4.98 -7.44
CA SER A 169 -1.46 -4.27 -8.51
C SER A 169 -0.60 -3.12 -7.96
N SER A 170 -1.13 -2.35 -7.00
CA SER A 170 -0.41 -1.23 -6.38
C SER A 170 0.83 -1.64 -5.60
N ILE A 171 0.92 -2.89 -5.13
CA ILE A 171 2.09 -3.40 -4.37
C ILE A 171 3.04 -4.19 -5.29
N MET A 172 2.52 -5.06 -6.17
CA MET A 172 3.34 -5.87 -7.07
C MET A 172 4.16 -5.02 -8.04
N LEU A 173 3.58 -3.96 -8.59
CA LEU A 173 4.26 -3.11 -9.57
C LEU A 173 5.51 -2.42 -9.00
N PRO A 174 5.43 -1.68 -7.87
CA PRO A 174 6.61 -1.05 -7.28
C PRO A 174 7.61 -2.06 -6.74
N THR A 175 7.17 -3.19 -6.16
CA THR A 175 8.11 -4.22 -5.68
C THR A 175 8.88 -4.87 -6.84
N MET A 176 8.20 -5.19 -7.94
CA MET A 176 8.84 -5.72 -9.15
C MET A 176 9.80 -4.70 -9.77
N LEU A 177 9.45 -3.41 -9.75
CA LEU A 177 10.32 -2.33 -10.21
C LEU A 177 11.59 -2.24 -9.34
N VAL A 178 11.46 -2.30 -8.01
CA VAL A 178 12.60 -2.30 -7.08
C VAL A 178 13.52 -3.49 -7.33
N VAL A 179 12.97 -4.70 -7.50
CA VAL A 179 13.75 -5.92 -7.79
C VAL A 179 14.44 -5.82 -9.16
N PHE A 180 13.77 -5.27 -10.16
CA PHE A 180 14.35 -5.06 -11.48
C PHE A 180 15.51 -4.05 -11.45
N LEU A 181 15.32 -2.89 -10.79
CA LEU A 181 16.37 -1.88 -10.61
C LEU A 181 17.57 -2.42 -9.82
N SER A 182 17.29 -3.23 -8.80
CA SER A 182 18.30 -3.94 -8.01
C SER A 182 19.18 -4.85 -8.90
N GLY A 183 18.54 -5.64 -9.77
CA GLY A 183 19.23 -6.48 -10.75
C GLY A 183 19.98 -5.71 -11.83
N ALA A 184 19.46 -4.54 -12.20
CA ALA A 184 20.05 -3.68 -13.22
C ALA A 184 21.27 -2.92 -12.75
N PHE A 185 21.57 -2.89 -11.44
CA PHE A 185 22.78 -2.26 -10.93
C PHE A 185 24.00 -2.98 -11.51
N PRO A 186 24.69 -2.40 -12.52
CA PRO A 186 25.55 -3.19 -13.37
C PRO A 186 26.75 -3.72 -12.58
N PRO A 187 27.07 -5.03 -12.65
CA PRO A 187 28.32 -5.55 -12.10
C PRO A 187 29.56 -4.94 -12.80
N GLY A 188 29.37 -4.26 -13.94
CA GLY A 188 30.43 -3.65 -14.75
C GLY A 188 31.19 -2.49 -14.10
N ASN A 189 30.64 -1.81 -13.09
CA ASN A 189 31.38 -0.73 -12.42
C ASN A 189 32.41 -1.23 -11.40
N GLN A 190 32.41 -2.51 -11.04
CA GLN A 190 33.35 -3.06 -10.06
C GLN A 190 34.70 -3.47 -10.66
N ALA A 191 34.77 -3.69 -11.98
CA ALA A 191 36.05 -3.92 -12.66
C ALA A 191 36.99 -2.69 -12.61
N ALA A 192 36.46 -1.49 -12.31
CA ALA A 192 37.24 -0.26 -12.19
C ALA A 192 37.75 0.00 -10.76
N LEU A 193 37.20 -0.65 -9.72
CA LEU A 193 37.51 -0.36 -8.31
C LEU A 193 38.46 -1.36 -7.65
N THR A 194 38.81 -2.46 -8.32
CA THR A 194 39.82 -3.43 -7.82
C THR A 194 41.28 -2.99 -8.06
N HIS A 195 41.51 -1.80 -8.63
CA HIS A 195 42.86 -1.26 -8.89
C HIS A 195 43.41 -0.34 -7.77
N TRP A 196 42.73 -0.23 -6.62
CA TRP A 196 43.17 0.62 -5.48
C TRP A 196 43.24 -0.10 -4.13
N ARG A 197 43.65 -1.37 -4.12
CA ARG A 197 44.04 -2.06 -2.89
C ARG A 197 45.38 -2.77 -3.07
N PHE A 198 46.45 -2.01 -2.84
CA PHE A 198 47.65 -2.48 -2.14
C PHE A 198 47.64 -1.84 -0.76
#